data_AF-A0A6V7X9F0-F1
#
_entry.id   AF-A0A6V7X9F0-F1
#
_cell.length_a   1.000
_cell.length_b   1.000
_cell.length_c   1.000
_cell.angle_alpha   90.00
_cell.angle_beta   90.00
_cell.angle_gamma   90.00
#
_symmetry.space_group_name_H-M   'P 1'
#
loop_
_entity.id
_entity.type
_entity.pdbx_description
1 polymer ?
#
loop_
_entity_poly.entity_id
_entity_poly.type
_entity_poly.pdbx_seq_one_letter_code
_entity_poly.pdbx_strand_id
1 'polypeptide(L)'
;MIKSSKVWNVKNINTIAKPLGNDYYICSAPFLSDAYPTVLWEICIYLNGYQGGIYGSVNVSLRQVGLKGDDCVKANYHFYAIQNSGSRMNIGRSTHDFKYWTESSTYNVNMQSLLQIDGSITIGCEVEFSLKDLNLEIY
;
A
#
# COMPACT_ATOMS: atom_id res chain seq x y z
N MET A 1 6.00 18.83 5.55
CA MET A 1 5.28 17.57 5.25
C MET A 1 6.03 16.87 4.14
N ILE A 2 6.53 15.66 4.41
CA ILE A 2 7.37 14.88 3.47
C ILE A 2 6.44 14.02 2.61
N LYS A 3 6.69 13.91 1.31
CA LYS A 3 5.82 13.18 0.39
C LYS A 3 6.53 12.02 -0.27
N SER A 4 5.85 10.89 -0.39
CA SER A 4 6.28 9.71 -1.13
C SER A 4 5.11 9.19 -1.97
N SER A 5 5.39 8.58 -3.12
CA SER A 5 4.33 7.97 -3.93
C SER A 5 4.86 6.81 -4.76
N LYS A 6 3.97 5.87 -5.08
CA LYS A 6 4.26 4.78 -6.00
C LYS A 6 3.04 4.42 -6.82
N VAL A 7 3.25 4.12 -8.09
CA VAL A 7 2.30 3.39 -8.93
C VAL A 7 2.90 2.02 -9.21
N TRP A 8 2.13 0.98 -8.92
CA TRP A 8 2.54 -0.41 -9.05
C TRP A 8 1.58 -1.17 -9.94
N ASN A 9 2.09 -1.65 -11.07
CA ASN A 9 1.37 -2.56 -11.98
C ASN A 9 1.71 -4.01 -11.62
N VAL A 10 0.69 -4.78 -11.28
CA VAL A 10 0.79 -6.20 -10.96
C VAL A 10 0.21 -6.99 -12.12
N LYS A 11 1.08 -7.76 -12.79
CA LYS A 11 0.71 -8.61 -13.93
C LYS A 11 0.36 -10.03 -13.47
N ASN A 12 -0.26 -10.80 -14.35
CA ASN A 12 -0.54 -12.23 -14.15
C ASN A 12 -1.41 -12.52 -12.91
N ILE A 13 -2.35 -11.62 -12.57
CA ILE A 13 -3.21 -11.74 -11.39
C ILE A 13 -3.92 -13.10 -11.36
N ASN A 14 -4.44 -13.58 -12.49
CA ASN A 14 -5.14 -14.86 -12.57
C ASN A 14 -4.25 -16.07 -12.22
N THR A 15 -2.95 -15.97 -12.44
CA THR A 15 -1.97 -17.02 -12.11
C THR A 15 -1.55 -16.94 -10.65
N ILE A 16 -1.49 -15.72 -10.10
CA ILE A 16 -1.09 -15.48 -8.70
C ILE A 16 -2.26 -15.74 -7.74
N ALA A 17 -3.47 -15.29 -8.09
CA ALA A 17 -4.64 -15.39 -7.22
C ALA A 17 -5.16 -16.82 -7.07
N LYS A 18 -5.15 -17.65 -8.13
CA LYS A 18 -5.67 -19.02 -8.05
C LYS A 18 -5.02 -19.92 -6.97
N PRO A 19 -3.68 -19.99 -6.84
CA PRO A 19 -3.04 -20.83 -5.83
C PRO A 19 -3.05 -20.22 -4.42
N LEU A 20 -3.18 -18.90 -4.30
CA LEU A 20 -3.14 -18.22 -3.02
C LEU A 20 -4.52 -18.37 -2.34
N GLY A 21 -4.55 -18.90 -1.12
CA GLY A 21 -5.75 -18.87 -0.29
C GLY A 21 -6.09 -17.44 0.17
N ASN A 22 -7.06 -17.33 1.06
CA ASN A 22 -7.27 -16.07 1.80
C ASN A 22 -5.99 -15.72 2.59
N ASP A 23 -5.82 -14.43 2.94
CA ASP A 23 -4.72 -13.91 3.77
C ASP A 23 -3.31 -13.90 3.15
N TYR A 24 -3.14 -14.50 1.98
CA TYR A 24 -1.92 -14.34 1.21
C TYR A 24 -1.86 -12.97 0.55
N TYR A 25 -0.69 -12.34 0.66
CA TYR A 25 -0.42 -11.04 0.08
C TYR A 25 0.85 -11.02 -0.76
N ILE A 26 0.89 -10.05 -1.65
CA ILE A 26 2.09 -9.62 -2.37
C ILE A 26 2.33 -8.15 -2.06
N CYS A 27 3.59 -7.73 -1.98
CA CYS A 27 3.93 -6.33 -1.78
C CYS A 27 4.79 -5.80 -2.94
N SER A 28 4.67 -4.51 -3.20
CA SER A 28 5.54 -3.81 -4.13
C SER A 28 6.98 -3.80 -3.59
N ALA A 29 7.97 -3.58 -4.46
CA ALA A 29 9.27 -3.12 -3.98
C ALA A 29 9.13 -1.85 -3.10
N PRO A 30 10.03 -1.59 -2.14
CA PRO A 30 9.97 -0.39 -1.33
C PRO A 30 9.97 0.91 -2.16
N PHE A 31 9.39 1.98 -1.61
CA PHE A 31 9.46 3.34 -2.15
C PHE A 31 9.61 4.38 -1.04
N LEU A 32 10.19 5.52 -1.38
CA LEU A 32 10.65 6.54 -0.43
C LEU A 32 10.47 7.96 -0.96
N SER A 33 10.66 8.92 -0.06
CA SER A 33 10.88 10.32 -0.42
C SER A 33 12.38 10.59 -0.50
N ASP A 34 12.85 11.25 -1.55
CA ASP A 34 14.26 11.67 -1.64
C ASP A 34 14.65 12.62 -0.50
N ALA A 35 13.68 13.38 0.01
CA ALA A 35 13.88 14.28 1.16
C ALA A 35 14.09 13.52 2.48
N TYR A 36 13.69 12.25 2.58
CA TYR A 36 13.83 11.44 3.78
C TYR A 36 13.88 9.93 3.46
N PRO A 37 15.01 9.44 2.94
CA PRO A 37 15.11 8.09 2.36
C PRO A 37 15.11 6.95 3.39
N THR A 38 15.18 7.26 4.69
CA THR A 38 15.15 6.27 5.76
C THR A 38 13.74 5.76 6.08
N VAL A 39 12.69 6.50 5.70
CA VAL A 39 11.29 6.05 5.78
C VAL A 39 10.90 5.42 4.46
N LEU A 40 10.70 4.10 4.50
CA LEU A 40 10.38 3.27 3.35
C LEU A 40 8.97 2.72 3.50
N TRP A 41 8.26 2.64 2.38
CA TRP A 41 6.89 2.17 2.30
C TRP A 41 6.76 1.04 1.29
N GLU A 42 5.77 0.17 1.49
CA GLU A 42 5.34 -0.84 0.52
C GLU A 42 3.81 -0.82 0.39
N ILE A 43 3.32 -1.00 -0.84
CA ILE A 43 1.91 -1.28 -1.09
C ILE A 43 1.75 -2.80 -1.01
N CYS A 44 0.87 -3.28 -0.14
CA CYS A 44 0.55 -4.70 -0.02
C CYS A 44 -0.87 -4.98 -0.52
N ILE A 45 -1.04 -6.10 -1.22
CA ILE A 45 -2.28 -6.50 -1.88
C ILE A 45 -2.61 -7.94 -1.52
N TYR A 46 -3.84 -8.15 -1.02
CA TYR A 46 -4.42 -9.46 -0.76
C TYR A 46 -5.46 -9.75 -1.85
N LEU A 47 -5.17 -10.71 -2.72
CA LEU A 47 -5.96 -10.93 -3.94
C LEU A 47 -7.27 -11.71 -3.73
N ASN A 48 -7.41 -12.42 -2.61
CA ASN A 48 -8.60 -13.26 -2.33
C ASN A 48 -9.27 -12.92 -0.99
N GLY A 49 -9.22 -11.66 -0.59
CA GLY A 49 -9.74 -11.26 0.72
C GLY A 49 -8.69 -11.33 1.84
N TYR A 50 -9.04 -10.71 2.97
CA TYR A 50 -8.27 -10.65 4.21
C TYR A 50 -9.20 -10.98 5.38
N GLN A 51 -8.74 -11.79 6.33
CA GLN A 51 -9.40 -12.24 7.57
C GLN A 51 -10.84 -12.72 7.39
N GLY A 52 -11.06 -13.71 6.51
CA GLY A 52 -12.40 -14.23 6.22
C GLY A 52 -13.26 -13.29 5.36
N GLY A 53 -12.62 -12.32 4.70
CA GLY A 53 -13.25 -11.41 3.75
C GLY A 53 -13.84 -12.07 2.51
N ILE A 54 -14.43 -11.25 1.65
CA ILE A 54 -15.22 -11.68 0.49
C ILE A 54 -14.30 -12.25 -0.59
N TYR A 55 -14.53 -13.50 -1.01
CA TYR A 55 -13.84 -14.11 -2.14
C TYR A 55 -14.06 -13.28 -3.42
N GLY A 56 -13.00 -13.04 -4.19
CA GLY A 56 -13.05 -12.15 -5.36
C GLY A 56 -12.97 -10.65 -5.04
N SER A 57 -12.64 -10.29 -3.78
CA SER A 57 -12.26 -8.94 -3.41
C SER A 57 -10.74 -8.81 -3.24
N VAL A 58 -10.23 -7.65 -3.58
CA VAL A 58 -8.85 -7.25 -3.37
C VAL A 58 -8.79 -6.33 -2.15
N ASN A 59 -7.91 -6.64 -1.20
CA ASN A 59 -7.62 -5.71 -0.11
C ASN A 59 -6.27 -5.06 -0.34
N VAL A 60 -6.19 -3.74 -0.13
CA VAL A 60 -4.95 -2.98 -0.24
C VAL A 60 -4.58 -2.33 1.09
N SER A 61 -3.31 -2.33 1.42
CA SER A 61 -2.75 -1.74 2.64
C SER A 61 -1.40 -1.09 2.38
N LEU A 62 -1.01 -0.21 3.29
CA LEU A 62 0.29 0.44 3.32
C LEU A 62 1.11 -0.16 4.46
N ARG A 63 2.34 -0.57 4.19
CA ARG A 63 3.28 -1.03 5.21
C ARG A 63 4.49 -0.12 5.29
N GLN A 64 4.88 0.25 6.50
CA GLN A 64 6.14 0.94 6.75
C GLN A 64 7.23 -0.13 6.94
N VAL A 65 8.32 -0.06 6.18
CA VAL A 65 9.43 -1.03 6.22
C VAL A 65 10.81 -0.39 6.42
N GLY A 66 10.85 0.91 6.71
CA GLY A 66 12.08 1.67 6.97
C GLY A 66 12.21 2.04 8.44
N LEU A 67 13.23 2.82 8.79
CA LEU A 67 13.34 3.46 10.10
C LEU A 67 13.11 2.49 11.29
N LYS A 68 14.13 1.68 11.58
CA LYS A 68 14.10 0.65 12.63
C LYS A 68 14.12 1.30 14.01
N GLY A 69 13.38 0.74 14.96
CA GLY A 69 13.35 1.20 16.35
C GLY A 69 11.94 1.58 16.81
N ASP A 70 11.87 2.44 17.82
CA ASP A 70 10.62 2.88 18.45
C ASP A 70 10.03 4.16 17.86
N ASP A 71 10.77 4.82 16.97
CA ASP A 71 10.35 6.02 16.27
C ASP A 71 9.04 5.80 15.52
N CYS A 72 8.21 6.84 15.51
CA CYS A 72 6.87 6.79 14.95
C CYS A 72 6.71 7.78 13.80
N VAL A 73 6.10 7.33 12.71
CA VAL A 73 5.79 8.12 11.54
C VAL A 73 4.28 8.29 11.46
N LYS A 74 3.78 9.52 11.64
CA LYS A 74 2.38 9.83 11.33
C LYS A 74 2.26 10.08 9.83
N ALA A 75 1.40 9.31 9.15
CA ALA A 75 1.21 9.42 7.71
C ALA A 75 -0.27 9.52 7.34
N ASN A 76 -0.59 10.45 6.44
CA ASN A 76 -1.83 10.49 5.67
C ASN A 76 -1.56 9.84 4.31
N TYR A 77 -2.40 8.89 3.90
CA TYR A 77 -2.19 8.15 2.67
C TYR A 77 -3.47 7.98 1.86
N HIS A 78 -3.31 7.90 0.55
CA HIS A 78 -4.38 7.77 -0.43
C HIS A 78 -4.08 6.63 -1.40
N PHE A 79 -4.97 5.64 -1.43
CA PHE A 79 -4.98 4.58 -2.44
C PHE A 79 -5.92 4.90 -3.59
N TYR A 80 -5.46 4.62 -4.81
CA TYR A 80 -6.25 4.69 -6.03
C TYR A 80 -5.86 3.57 -6.99
N ALA A 81 -6.76 3.23 -7.89
CA ALA A 81 -6.47 2.36 -9.03
C ALA A 81 -6.35 3.18 -10.31
N ILE A 82 -5.59 2.69 -11.29
CA ILE A 82 -5.58 3.24 -12.66
C ILE A 82 -6.39 2.31 -13.56
N GLN A 83 -7.51 2.84 -14.09
CA GLN A 83 -8.42 2.13 -14.97
C GLN A 83 -7.87 2.07 -16.41
N ASN A 84 -8.47 1.22 -17.27
CA ASN A 84 -8.08 1.09 -18.69
C ASN A 84 -8.10 2.42 -19.47
N SER A 85 -8.98 3.35 -19.08
CA SER A 85 -9.08 4.72 -19.60
C SER A 85 -7.92 5.64 -19.18
N GLY A 86 -7.04 5.19 -18.28
CA GLY A 86 -6.04 6.01 -17.61
C GLY A 86 -6.59 6.84 -16.44
N SER A 87 -7.90 6.82 -16.18
CA SER A 87 -8.50 7.54 -15.06
C SER A 87 -8.16 6.90 -13.72
N ARG A 88 -8.05 7.74 -12.68
CA ARG A 88 -7.86 7.29 -11.31
C ARG A 88 -9.21 6.98 -10.66
N MET A 89 -9.38 5.76 -10.17
CA MET A 89 -10.50 5.37 -9.31
C MET A 89 -10.05 5.45 -7.85
N ASN A 90 -10.77 6.19 -7.01
CA ASN A 90 -10.48 6.27 -5.58
C ASN A 90 -10.75 4.91 -4.90
N ILE A 91 -9.79 4.44 -4.08
CA ILE A 91 -9.98 3.26 -3.23
C ILE A 91 -10.23 3.69 -1.78
N GLY A 92 -9.40 4.57 -1.22
CA GLY A 92 -9.54 4.96 0.18
C GLY A 92 -8.44 5.88 0.68
N ARG A 93 -8.72 6.60 1.77
CA ARG A 93 -7.79 7.51 2.45
C ARG A 93 -7.88 7.36 3.97
N SER A 94 -6.73 7.39 4.65
CA SER A 94 -6.69 7.43 6.11
C SER A 94 -5.46 8.18 6.61
N THR A 95 -5.45 8.44 7.91
CA THR A 95 -4.26 8.82 8.66
C THR A 95 -3.96 7.76 9.70
N HIS A 96 -2.70 7.36 9.81
CA HIS A 96 -2.27 6.32 10.75
C HIS A 96 -0.86 6.63 11.28
N ASP A 97 -0.58 6.13 12.48
CA ASP A 97 0.73 6.19 13.11
C ASP A 97 1.45 4.86 12.85
N PHE A 98 2.61 4.91 12.19
CA PHE A 98 3.37 3.74 11.81
C PHE A 98 4.66 3.62 12.61
N LYS A 99 4.93 2.43 13.13
CA LYS A 99 6.28 2.01 13.53
C LYS A 99 6.87 1.09 12.46
N TYR A 100 8.15 0.72 12.62
CA TYR A 100 8.78 -0.30 11.78
C TYR A 100 7.91 -1.56 11.67
N TRP A 101 7.66 -2.01 10.43
CA TRP A 101 6.80 -3.15 10.08
C TRP A 101 5.31 -3.03 10.42
N THR A 102 4.85 -1.84 10.79
CA THR A 102 3.40 -1.62 10.98
C THR A 102 2.72 -1.55 9.62
N GLU A 103 1.60 -2.25 9.51
CA GLU A 103 0.70 -2.21 8.37
C GLU A 103 -0.57 -1.44 8.73
N SER A 104 -1.10 -0.70 7.76
CA SER A 104 -2.35 0.05 7.94
C SER A 104 -3.57 -0.87 7.98
N SER A 105 -4.72 -0.31 8.33
CA SER A 105 -6.00 -0.95 7.97
C SER A 105 -6.08 -1.18 6.46
N THR A 106 -6.81 -2.21 6.06
CA THR A 106 -6.99 -2.59 4.67
C THR A 106 -8.23 -1.92 4.06
N TYR A 107 -8.18 -1.63 2.77
CA TYR A 107 -9.35 -1.20 1.98
C TYR A 107 -9.79 -2.33 1.07
N ASN A 108 -11.06 -2.72 1.21
CA ASN A 108 -11.67 -3.70 0.34
C ASN A 108 -12.17 -3.07 -0.96
N VAL A 109 -11.87 -3.69 -2.09
CA VAL A 109 -12.38 -3.31 -3.40
C VAL A 109 -12.70 -4.55 -4.23
N ASN A 110 -13.69 -4.44 -5.12
CA ASN A 110 -14.05 -5.51 -6.03
C ASN A 110 -12.91 -5.76 -7.05
N MET A 111 -12.47 -7.00 -7.24
CA MET A 111 -11.39 -7.32 -8.19
C MET A 111 -11.74 -6.93 -9.64
N GLN A 112 -13.00 -7.09 -10.06
CA GLN A 112 -13.43 -6.80 -11.42
C GLN A 112 -13.34 -5.31 -11.76
N SER A 113 -13.48 -4.40 -10.78
CA SER A 113 -13.32 -2.97 -11.02
C SER A 113 -11.84 -2.54 -11.14
N LEU A 114 -10.91 -3.41 -10.73
CA LEU A 114 -9.47 -3.19 -10.81
C LEU A 114 -8.82 -3.82 -12.04
N LEU A 115 -9.38 -4.94 -12.52
CA LEU A 115 -8.81 -5.71 -13.61
C LEU A 115 -8.77 -4.90 -14.91
N GLN A 116 -7.57 -4.76 -15.44
CA GLN A 116 -7.34 -4.21 -16.77
C GLN A 116 -7.64 -5.26 -17.85
N ILE A 117 -7.79 -4.80 -19.10
CA ILE A 117 -8.07 -5.67 -20.25
C ILE A 117 -6.98 -6.74 -20.43
N ASP A 118 -5.73 -6.41 -20.07
CA ASP A 118 -4.59 -7.34 -20.12
C ASP A 118 -4.51 -8.30 -18.91
N GLY A 119 -5.48 -8.24 -17.99
CA GLY A 119 -5.52 -9.05 -16.78
C GLY A 119 -4.58 -8.57 -15.67
N SER A 120 -3.99 -7.39 -15.79
CA SER A 120 -3.21 -6.75 -14.73
C SER A 120 -4.09 -5.90 -13.81
N ILE A 121 -3.53 -5.49 -12.67
CA ILE A 121 -4.11 -4.47 -11.79
C ILE A 121 -3.05 -3.40 -11.56
N THR A 122 -3.43 -2.13 -11.60
CA THR A 122 -2.53 -1.00 -11.30
C THR A 122 -3.03 -0.22 -10.10
N ILE A 123 -2.26 -0.25 -9.01
CA ILE A 123 -2.55 0.46 -7.75
C ILE A 123 -1.53 1.58 -7.55
N GLY A 124 -2.03 2.77 -7.25
CA GLY A 124 -1.23 3.89 -6.79
C GLY A 124 -1.44 4.16 -5.31
N CYS A 125 -0.38 4.62 -4.66
CA CYS A 125 -0.41 5.13 -3.29
C CYS A 125 0.36 6.45 -3.23
N GLU A 126 -0.24 7.45 -2.60
CA GLU A 126 0.38 8.72 -2.23
C GLU A 126 0.41 8.80 -0.71
N VAL A 127 1.55 9.20 -0.14
CA VAL A 127 1.79 9.27 1.30
C VAL A 127 2.37 10.63 1.66
N GLU A 128 1.75 11.32 2.60
CA GLU A 128 2.27 12.53 3.24
C GLU A 128 2.54 12.25 4.71
N PHE A 129 3.77 12.46 5.18
CA PHE A 129 4.14 12.06 6.53
C PHE A 129 5.02 13.07 7.28
N SER A 130 5.04 12.90 8.60
CA SER A 130 5.86 13.60 9.57
C SER A 130 6.35 12.64 10.64
N LEU A 131 7.56 12.86 11.14
CA LEU A 131 8.10 12.12 12.27
C LEU A 131 7.49 12.66 13.57
N LYS A 132 6.98 11.78 14.42
CA LYS A 132 6.59 12.10 15.80
C LYS A 132 7.78 11.82 16.70
N ASP A 133 8.00 12.71 17.67
CA ASP A 133 8.99 12.52 18.74
C ASP A 133 10.40 12.20 18.24
N LEU A 134 10.91 13.05 17.34
CA LEU A 134 12.35 13.11 17.07
C LEU A 134 13.07 13.53 18.36
N ASN A 135 13.38 12.57 19.23
CA ASN A 135 14.49 12.69 20.16
C ASN A 135 15.75 12.68 19.31
N LEU A 136 16.04 13.83 18.67
CA LEU A 136 17.34 14.11 18.12
C LEU A 136 18.28 14.21 19.32
N GLU A 137 18.78 13.08 19.81
CA GLU A 137 20.08 13.08 20.47
C GLU A 137 21.09 13.46 19.39
N ILE A 138 21.36 14.76 19.31
CA ILE A 138 22.46 15.32 18.56
C ILE A 138 23.72 14.84 19.29
N TYR A 139 24.38 13.82 18.73
CA TYR A 139 25.75 13.45 19.11
C TYR A 139 26.76 14.39 18.44
#